data_AF-A0A975GNC1-F1
#
_entry.id   AF-A0A975GNC1-F1
#
_cell.length_a   1.000
_cell.length_b   1.000
_cell.length_c   1.000
_cell.angle_alpha   90.00
_cell.angle_beta   90.00
_cell.angle_gamma   90.00
#
_symmetry.space_group_name_H-M   'P 1'
#
loop_
_entity.id
_entity.type
_entity.pdbx_description
1 polymer ?
#
loop_
_entity_poly.entity_id
_entity_poly.type
_entity_poly.pdbx_seq_one_letter_code
_entity_poly.pdbx_strand_id
1 'polypeptide(L)'
;MKADKGKTEDQSKKTETKAENLTKETKETEKTEIQSTKMEETMKDEKMEKQAEETMVKEVSNEKLNKLIRHHVYGSMAVGLIPLPLVDFAGLTVVQLNLLRKLAQIYNVPFSKGVVKSILSSLVGGAVPMVISGPLAVSISKSVPAIGTTAGVVTMPIIAGASTYAVGKVFVQHFASGGTFLTFDPDKVKVYYTKMFKEGEKVAAAAK
;
A
#
# COMPACT_ATOMS: atom_id res chain seq x y z
N MET A 1 -57.21 -44.00 62.31
CA MET A 1 -56.41 -42.80 62.64
C MET A 1 -55.14 -42.81 61.77
N LYS A 2 -55.17 -42.16 60.59
CA LYS A 2 -54.00 -41.81 59.78
C LYS A 2 -54.30 -40.47 59.12
N ALA A 3 -53.54 -39.43 59.45
CA ALA A 3 -53.65 -38.09 58.88
C ALA A 3 -52.75 -38.00 57.64
N ASP A 4 -53.37 -37.60 56.53
CA ASP A 4 -52.78 -37.36 55.21
C ASP A 4 -52.04 -36.02 55.19
N LYS A 5 -50.71 -36.04 55.03
CA LYS A 5 -49.82 -34.87 54.96
C LYS A 5 -49.29 -34.65 53.52
N GLY A 6 -50.10 -34.94 52.50
CA GLY A 6 -49.63 -34.96 51.10
C GLY A 6 -49.92 -33.73 50.23
N LYS A 7 -50.30 -32.55 50.77
CA LYS A 7 -50.87 -31.47 49.94
C LYS A 7 -50.24 -30.07 50.09
N THR A 8 -48.93 -29.98 50.35
CA THR A 8 -48.26 -28.66 50.46
C THR A 8 -46.86 -28.60 49.83
N GLU A 9 -46.46 -29.57 49.00
CA GLU A 9 -45.20 -29.52 48.23
C GLU A 9 -45.36 -29.30 46.72
N ASP A 10 -46.59 -29.41 46.18
CA ASP A 10 -46.82 -29.43 44.73
C ASP A 10 -46.98 -28.04 44.06
N GLN A 11 -47.05 -26.95 44.85
CA GLN A 11 -47.18 -25.60 44.28
C GLN A 11 -45.86 -24.82 44.18
N SER A 12 -44.77 -25.29 44.79
CA SER A 12 -43.46 -24.62 44.69
C SER A 12 -42.69 -25.00 43.42
N LYS A 13 -42.81 -26.25 42.94
CA LYS A 13 -42.09 -26.73 41.74
C LYS A 13 -42.65 -26.23 40.40
N LYS A 14 -43.93 -25.84 40.36
CA LYS A 14 -44.59 -25.40 39.12
C LYS A 14 -44.21 -23.97 38.72
N THR A 15 -43.71 -23.17 39.66
CA THR A 15 -43.35 -21.77 39.42
C THR A 15 -41.89 -21.62 38.97
N GLU A 16 -40.97 -22.47 39.47
CA GLU A 16 -39.57 -22.50 39.02
C GLU A 16 -39.43 -23.03 37.59
N THR A 17 -40.20 -24.05 37.22
CA THR A 17 -40.13 -24.67 35.87
C THR A 17 -40.61 -23.73 34.75
N LYS A 18 -41.50 -22.77 35.05
CA LYS A 18 -42.02 -21.82 34.06
C LYS A 18 -41.04 -20.67 33.78
N ALA A 19 -40.27 -20.24 34.79
CA ALA A 19 -39.27 -19.17 34.65
C ALA A 19 -38.04 -19.62 33.85
N GLU A 20 -37.62 -20.87 34.00
CA GLU A 20 -36.50 -21.46 33.25
C GLU A 20 -36.82 -21.71 31.76
N ASN A 21 -38.09 -21.91 31.41
CA ASN A 21 -38.49 -22.14 30.02
C ASN A 21 -38.65 -20.82 29.25
N LEU A 22 -39.13 -19.76 29.90
CA LEU A 22 -39.20 -18.40 29.34
C LEU A 22 -37.81 -17.79 29.07
N THR A 23 -36.76 -18.18 29.80
CA THR A 23 -35.38 -17.69 29.55
C THR A 23 -34.64 -18.45 28.44
N LYS A 24 -35.12 -19.64 28.04
CA LYS A 24 -34.53 -20.43 26.95
C LYS A 24 -35.08 -20.00 25.59
N GLU A 25 -36.38 -19.75 25.48
CA GLU A 25 -37.00 -19.27 24.23
C GLU A 25 -36.51 -17.87 23.82
N THR A 26 -36.21 -16.97 24.77
CA THR A 26 -35.65 -15.65 24.45
C THR A 26 -34.19 -15.73 23.95
N LYS A 27 -33.38 -16.67 24.45
CA LYS A 27 -31.97 -16.85 24.02
C LYS A 27 -31.80 -17.53 22.67
N GLU A 28 -32.76 -18.33 22.25
CA GLU A 28 -32.71 -19.08 20.98
C GLU A 28 -33.21 -18.23 19.81
N THR A 29 -34.18 -17.35 20.06
CA THR A 29 -34.67 -16.36 19.09
C THR A 29 -33.63 -15.27 18.82
N GLU A 30 -32.95 -14.77 19.86
CA GLU A 30 -31.92 -13.73 19.74
C GLU A 30 -30.63 -14.26 19.06
N LYS A 31 -30.26 -15.53 19.27
CA LYS A 31 -29.15 -16.18 18.55
C LYS A 31 -29.42 -16.37 17.07
N THR A 32 -30.66 -16.68 16.69
CA THR A 32 -31.03 -16.91 15.28
C THR A 32 -31.06 -15.59 14.50
N GLU A 33 -31.53 -14.51 15.13
CA GLU A 33 -31.61 -13.17 14.53
C GLU A 33 -30.24 -12.46 14.43
N ILE A 34 -29.35 -12.66 15.41
CA ILE A 34 -27.96 -12.16 15.35
C ILE A 34 -27.13 -12.94 14.30
N GLN A 35 -27.43 -14.23 14.08
CA GLN A 35 -26.69 -15.07 13.12
C GLN A 35 -27.16 -14.84 11.67
N SER A 36 -28.44 -14.55 11.43
CA SER A 36 -28.94 -14.14 10.11
C SER A 36 -28.46 -12.74 9.71
N THR A 37 -28.41 -11.79 10.66
CA THR A 37 -27.96 -10.41 10.40
C THR A 37 -26.46 -10.35 10.10
N LYS A 38 -25.65 -11.14 10.82
CA LYS A 38 -24.19 -11.21 10.60
C LYS A 38 -23.81 -11.91 9.29
N MET A 39 -24.59 -12.90 8.85
CA MET A 39 -24.41 -13.53 7.54
C MET A 39 -24.84 -12.61 6.39
N GLU A 40 -25.85 -11.74 6.58
CA GLU A 40 -26.23 -10.73 5.58
C GLU A 40 -25.22 -9.58 5.48
N GLU A 41 -24.60 -9.12 6.57
CA GLU A 41 -23.51 -8.12 6.52
C GLU A 41 -22.26 -8.69 5.86
N THR A 42 -21.86 -9.91 6.21
CA THR A 42 -20.65 -10.54 5.62
C THR A 42 -20.82 -10.83 4.12
N MET A 43 -22.05 -11.16 3.67
CA MET A 43 -22.34 -11.37 2.24
C MET A 43 -22.55 -10.07 1.46
N LYS A 44 -22.86 -8.95 2.13
CA LYS A 44 -22.95 -7.62 1.51
C LYS A 44 -21.58 -6.98 1.34
N ASP A 45 -20.66 -7.16 2.29
CA ASP A 45 -19.29 -6.67 2.18
C ASP A 45 -18.47 -7.45 1.14
N GLU A 46 -18.57 -8.78 1.10
CA GLU A 46 -17.89 -9.57 0.05
C GLU A 46 -18.48 -9.37 -1.35
N LYS A 47 -19.78 -9.09 -1.48
CA LYS A 47 -20.41 -8.74 -2.77
C LYS A 47 -20.16 -7.30 -3.18
N MET A 48 -20.08 -6.35 -2.25
CA MET A 48 -19.67 -4.97 -2.55
C MET A 48 -18.19 -4.91 -2.96
N GLU A 49 -17.33 -5.75 -2.37
CA GLU A 49 -15.93 -5.85 -2.77
C GLU A 49 -15.80 -6.54 -4.14
N LYS A 50 -16.53 -7.64 -4.40
CA LYS A 50 -16.50 -8.34 -5.71
C LYS A 50 -17.20 -7.59 -6.85
N GLN A 51 -18.30 -6.87 -6.62
CA GLN A 51 -18.94 -6.06 -7.67
C GLN A 51 -18.20 -4.75 -7.96
N ALA A 52 -17.49 -4.19 -6.96
CA ALA A 52 -16.53 -3.12 -7.22
C ALA A 52 -15.30 -3.64 -7.99
N GLU A 53 -14.88 -4.88 -7.74
CA GLU A 53 -13.76 -5.53 -8.43
C GLU A 53 -14.10 -5.91 -9.89
N GLU A 54 -15.32 -6.35 -10.17
CA GLU A 54 -15.76 -6.76 -11.52
C GLU A 54 -16.04 -5.57 -12.47
N THR A 55 -16.33 -4.37 -11.92
CA THR A 55 -16.43 -3.13 -12.71
C THR A 55 -15.06 -2.46 -12.93
N MET A 56 -14.02 -2.82 -12.16
CA MET A 56 -12.68 -2.21 -12.21
C MET A 56 -11.75 -2.78 -13.30
N VAL A 57 -12.26 -3.59 -14.23
CA VAL A 57 -11.44 -4.31 -15.22
C VAL A 57 -11.16 -3.51 -16.51
N LYS A 58 -11.58 -2.23 -16.65
CA LYS A 58 -11.40 -1.51 -17.93
C LYS A 58 -10.68 -0.18 -17.98
N GLU A 59 -10.21 0.38 -16.88
CA GLU A 59 -8.99 1.19 -16.83
C GLU A 59 -8.59 1.27 -15.36
N VAL A 60 -7.41 0.78 -15.00
CA VAL A 60 -6.83 1.15 -13.71
C VAL A 60 -6.78 2.68 -13.71
N SER A 61 -7.66 3.34 -12.96
CA SER A 61 -7.80 4.80 -13.03
C SER A 61 -6.42 5.42 -12.83
N ASN A 62 -5.93 6.07 -13.89
CA ASN A 62 -4.61 6.70 -13.92
C ASN A 62 -4.43 7.65 -12.72
N GLU A 63 -5.53 8.23 -12.23
CA GLU A 63 -5.56 9.04 -11.02
C GLU A 63 -5.19 8.25 -9.75
N LYS A 64 -5.77 7.05 -9.57
CA LYS A 64 -5.45 6.16 -8.43
C LYS A 64 -3.96 5.79 -8.43
N LEU A 65 -3.41 5.44 -9.59
CA LEU A 65 -1.98 5.13 -9.74
C LEU A 65 -1.10 6.34 -9.45
N ASN A 66 -1.42 7.50 -10.03
CA ASN A 66 -0.65 8.72 -9.82
C ASN A 66 -0.69 9.16 -8.34
N LYS A 67 -1.84 9.04 -7.66
CA LYS A 67 -1.96 9.32 -6.23
C LYS A 67 -1.11 8.38 -5.39
N LEU A 68 -1.13 7.09 -5.72
CA LEU A 68 -0.29 6.08 -5.07
C LEU A 68 1.20 6.40 -5.22
N ILE A 69 1.65 6.76 -6.44
CA ILE A 69 3.05 7.13 -6.70
C ILE A 69 3.40 8.40 -5.92
N ARG A 70 2.59 9.47 -5.99
CA ARG A 70 2.86 10.73 -5.27
C ARG A 70 2.94 10.55 -3.76
N HIS A 71 2.11 9.69 -3.18
CA HIS A 71 2.20 9.37 -1.76
C HIS A 71 3.58 8.79 -1.38
N HIS A 72 4.11 7.89 -2.21
CA HIS A 72 5.44 7.32 -1.99
C HIS A 72 6.56 8.32 -2.32
N VAL A 73 6.35 9.24 -3.27
CA VAL A 73 7.26 10.37 -3.50
C VAL A 73 7.43 11.17 -2.20
N TYR A 74 6.33 11.60 -1.56
CA TYR A 74 6.42 12.33 -0.29
C TYR A 74 7.10 11.51 0.82
N GLY A 75 6.80 10.22 0.93
CA GLY A 75 7.49 9.33 1.87
C GLY A 75 8.99 9.23 1.61
N SER A 76 9.40 9.13 0.34
CA SER A 76 10.82 9.08 -0.03
C SER A 76 11.55 10.41 0.18
N MET A 77 10.87 11.53 -0.03
CA MET A 77 11.41 12.86 0.27
C MET A 77 11.70 13.01 1.77
N ALA A 78 10.80 12.50 2.64
CA ALA A 78 11.01 12.50 4.08
C ALA A 78 12.22 11.65 4.51
N VAL A 79 12.43 10.49 3.87
CA VAL A 79 13.62 9.68 4.09
C VAL A 79 14.89 10.41 3.63
N GLY A 80 14.83 11.14 2.51
CA GLY A 80 15.95 11.92 1.97
C GLY A 80 16.35 13.15 2.79
N LEU A 81 15.63 13.47 3.87
CA LEU A 81 16.01 14.50 4.85
C LEU A 81 16.90 13.96 5.97
N ILE A 82 17.00 12.63 6.12
CA ILE A 82 17.91 12.00 7.06
C ILE A 82 19.31 12.06 6.43
N PRO A 83 20.33 12.60 7.11
CA PRO A 83 21.69 12.67 6.56
C PRO A 83 22.51 11.44 6.98
N LEU A 84 22.03 10.23 6.67
CA LEU A 84 22.69 8.97 7.05
C LEU A 84 22.92 8.09 5.80
N PRO A 85 24.12 8.15 5.18
CA PRO A 85 24.40 7.59 3.86
C PRO A 85 24.00 6.13 3.58
N LEU A 86 23.82 5.29 4.60
CA LEU A 86 23.35 3.90 4.45
C LEU A 86 21.88 3.69 4.83
N VAL A 87 21.40 4.47 5.79
CA VAL A 87 20.01 4.40 6.25
C VAL A 87 19.07 5.00 5.21
N ASP A 88 19.53 6.04 4.50
CA ASP A 88 18.74 6.74 3.49
C ASP A 88 18.43 5.83 2.30
N PHE A 89 19.42 5.02 1.85
CA PHE A 89 19.20 4.03 0.79
C PHE A 89 18.31 2.88 1.24
N ALA A 90 18.47 2.38 2.47
CA ALA A 90 17.63 1.32 3.00
C ALA A 90 16.17 1.79 3.13
N GLY A 91 15.96 2.99 3.68
CA GLY A 91 14.65 3.63 3.80
C GLY A 91 14.01 3.89 2.44
N LEU A 92 14.78 4.44 1.49
CA LEU A 92 14.31 4.67 0.12
C LEU A 92 13.90 3.35 -0.56
N THR A 93 14.70 2.30 -0.38
CA THR A 93 14.38 0.97 -0.92
C THR A 93 13.10 0.41 -0.30
N VAL A 94 12.86 0.63 1.00
CA VAL A 94 11.60 0.20 1.66
C VAL A 94 10.40 0.92 1.04
N VAL A 95 10.50 2.25 0.83
CA VAL A 95 9.44 3.03 0.18
C VAL A 95 9.17 2.51 -1.24
N GLN A 96 10.22 2.31 -2.05
CA GLN A 96 10.07 1.82 -3.42
C GLN A 96 9.54 0.38 -3.48
N LEU A 97 9.96 -0.51 -2.56
CA LEU A 97 9.43 -1.87 -2.46
C LEU A 97 7.93 -1.89 -2.10
N ASN A 98 7.49 -0.98 -1.21
CA ASN A 98 6.07 -0.87 -0.86
C ASN A 98 5.24 -0.38 -2.07
N LEU A 99 5.74 0.64 -2.79
CA LEU A 99 5.13 1.13 -4.02
C LEU A 99 4.96 0.00 -5.04
N LEU A 100 6.03 -0.74 -5.31
CA LEU A 100 6.02 -1.83 -6.28
C LEU A 100 5.12 -2.99 -5.87
N ARG A 101 5.02 -3.29 -4.58
CA ARG A 101 4.06 -4.27 -4.06
C ARG A 101 2.62 -3.84 -4.35
N LYS A 102 2.27 -2.59 -4.07
CA LYS A 102 0.92 -2.07 -4.31
C LYS A 102 0.60 -2.01 -5.80
N LEU A 103 1.55 -1.61 -6.64
CA LEU A 103 1.39 -1.67 -8.10
C LEU A 103 1.19 -3.11 -8.57
N ALA A 104 1.99 -4.06 -8.07
CA ALA A 104 1.85 -5.47 -8.42
C ALA A 104 0.48 -6.03 -8.03
N GLN A 105 -0.06 -5.65 -6.87
CA GLN A 105 -1.43 -6.00 -6.47
C GLN A 105 -2.48 -5.45 -7.44
N ILE A 106 -2.37 -4.17 -7.81
CA ILE A 106 -3.30 -3.53 -8.75
C ILE A 106 -3.31 -4.22 -10.13
N TYR A 107 -2.14 -4.67 -10.59
CA TYR A 107 -1.99 -5.34 -11.89
C TYR A 107 -2.04 -6.87 -11.80
N ASN A 108 -2.34 -7.45 -10.64
CA ASN A 108 -2.32 -8.90 -10.39
C ASN A 108 -1.00 -9.61 -10.79
N VAL A 109 0.13 -8.94 -10.58
CA VAL A 109 1.48 -9.46 -10.85
C VAL A 109 2.05 -10.13 -9.58
N PRO A 110 2.64 -11.34 -9.68
CA PRO A 110 3.24 -12.00 -8.53
C PRO A 110 4.43 -11.20 -7.98
N PHE A 111 4.42 -10.91 -6.68
CA PHE A 111 5.45 -10.11 -6.01
C PHE A 111 6.37 -10.99 -5.15
N SER A 112 7.67 -10.92 -5.40
CA SER A 112 8.71 -11.51 -4.54
C SER A 112 9.73 -10.46 -4.13
N LYS A 113 9.87 -10.22 -2.82
CA LYS A 113 10.78 -9.18 -2.29
C LYS A 113 12.22 -9.35 -2.80
N GLY A 114 12.71 -10.58 -2.91
CA GLY A 114 14.05 -10.87 -3.40
C GLY A 114 14.23 -10.43 -4.86
N VAL A 115 13.32 -10.84 -5.73
CA VAL A 115 13.32 -10.50 -7.16
C VAL A 115 13.22 -8.98 -7.36
N VAL A 116 12.27 -8.33 -6.69
CA VAL A 116 12.06 -6.89 -6.83
C VAL A 116 13.25 -6.09 -6.32
N LYS A 117 13.88 -6.51 -5.21
CA LYS A 117 15.09 -5.86 -4.69
C LYS A 117 16.25 -5.94 -5.69
N SER A 118 16.45 -7.09 -6.32
CA SER A 118 17.48 -7.26 -7.36
C SER A 118 17.20 -6.35 -8.57
N ILE A 119 15.96 -6.30 -9.03
CA ILE A 119 15.57 -5.42 -10.15
C ILE A 119 15.78 -3.94 -9.81
N LEU A 120 15.35 -3.50 -8.63
CA LEU A 120 15.60 -2.14 -8.14
C LEU A 120 17.10 -1.84 -8.10
N SER A 121 17.91 -2.77 -7.60
CA SER A 121 19.36 -2.58 -7.54
C SER A 121 19.99 -2.46 -8.93
N SER A 122 19.50 -3.21 -9.92
CA SER A 122 19.98 -3.11 -11.31
C SER A 122 19.51 -1.82 -11.99
N LEU A 123 18.25 -1.43 -11.80
CA LEU A 123 17.68 -0.21 -12.39
C LEU A 123 18.32 1.04 -11.78
N VAL A 124 18.33 1.13 -10.44
CA VAL A 124 18.90 2.27 -9.72
C VAL A 124 20.41 2.25 -9.83
N GLY A 125 21.09 1.12 -9.57
CA GLY A 125 22.55 1.01 -9.67
C GLY A 125 23.08 1.28 -11.07
N GLY A 126 22.36 0.85 -12.12
CA GLY A 126 22.68 1.19 -13.52
C GLY A 126 22.36 2.64 -13.90
N ALA A 127 21.39 3.27 -13.23
CA ALA A 127 21.02 4.67 -13.45
C ALA A 127 21.83 5.67 -12.63
N VAL A 128 22.40 5.25 -11.50
CA VAL A 128 23.19 6.11 -10.60
C VAL A 128 24.27 6.85 -11.39
N PRO A 129 25.20 6.20 -12.14
CA PRO A 129 26.20 6.91 -12.92
C PRO A 129 25.61 7.99 -13.82
N MET A 130 24.44 7.78 -14.44
CA MET A 130 23.81 8.78 -15.31
C MET A 130 23.23 9.97 -14.53
N VAL A 131 22.74 9.75 -13.31
CA VAL A 131 22.19 10.82 -12.46
C VAL A 131 23.31 11.64 -11.83
N ILE A 132 24.39 11.01 -11.37
CA ILE A 132 25.55 11.68 -10.74
C ILE A 132 26.62 12.17 -11.73
N SER A 133 26.68 11.68 -12.98
CA SER A 133 27.64 12.17 -14.00
C SER A 133 26.98 12.91 -15.17
N GLY A 134 25.65 12.92 -15.23
CA GLY A 134 24.91 13.65 -16.26
C GLY A 134 25.00 15.17 -16.10
N PRO A 135 24.53 15.95 -17.10
CA PRO A 135 24.54 17.42 -17.08
C PRO A 135 23.90 18.05 -15.83
N LEU A 136 23.07 17.30 -15.10
CA LEU A 136 22.44 17.72 -13.84
C LEU A 136 23.44 17.80 -12.68
N ALA A 137 24.45 16.92 -12.63
CA ALA A 137 25.58 17.04 -11.71
C ALA A 137 26.44 18.28 -12.02
N VAL A 138 26.47 18.67 -13.29
CA VAL A 138 27.17 19.87 -13.77
C VAL A 138 26.36 21.14 -13.45
N SER A 139 25.03 21.10 -13.50
CA SER A 139 24.17 22.22 -13.09
C SER A 139 24.22 22.51 -11.58
N ILE A 140 24.36 21.49 -10.73
CA ILE A 140 24.60 21.71 -9.29
C ILE A 140 26.04 22.17 -9.01
N SER A 141 27.02 21.73 -9.81
CA SER A 141 28.43 22.09 -9.63
C SER A 141 28.80 23.47 -10.19
N LYS A 142 28.05 24.01 -11.17
CA LYS A 142 28.37 25.27 -11.85
C LYS A 142 27.72 26.51 -11.24
N SER A 143 26.96 26.39 -10.15
CA SER A 143 26.22 27.53 -9.63
C SER A 143 26.99 28.40 -8.63
N VAL A 144 27.83 27.91 -7.70
CA VAL A 144 28.67 28.81 -6.85
C VAL A 144 29.85 28.07 -6.19
N PRO A 145 31.12 28.39 -6.47
CA PRO A 145 32.26 27.92 -5.69
C PRO A 145 32.48 28.85 -4.47
N ALA A 146 31.51 28.88 -3.53
CA ALA A 146 31.64 29.54 -2.20
C ALA A 146 30.35 29.48 -1.36
N ILE A 147 29.17 29.32 -1.97
CA ILE A 147 27.87 29.19 -1.28
C ILE A 147 27.28 27.80 -1.61
N GLY A 148 28.06 26.75 -1.33
CA GLY A 148 27.81 25.40 -1.84
C GLY A 148 26.97 24.49 -0.93
N THR A 149 26.62 24.91 0.29
CA THR A 149 25.97 24.03 1.28
C THR A 149 24.46 24.17 1.36
N THR A 150 23.86 25.28 0.91
CA THR A 150 22.39 25.46 0.95
C THR A 150 21.67 24.71 -0.18
N ALA A 151 22.32 24.51 -1.34
CA ALA A 151 21.80 23.66 -2.41
C ALA A 151 21.88 22.16 -2.07
N GLY A 152 22.83 21.74 -1.23
CA GLY A 152 23.01 20.33 -0.85
C GLY A 152 21.85 19.73 -0.04
N VAL A 153 21.21 20.51 0.83
CA VAL A 153 20.17 20.03 1.75
C VAL A 153 18.82 19.81 1.06
N VAL A 154 18.49 20.63 0.04
CA VAL A 154 17.21 20.50 -0.69
C VAL A 154 17.29 19.46 -1.82
N THR A 155 18.51 19.12 -2.25
CA THR A 155 18.72 18.25 -3.42
C THR A 155 18.40 16.78 -3.12
N MET A 156 18.75 16.27 -1.92
CA MET A 156 18.54 14.85 -1.60
C MET A 156 17.06 14.43 -1.52
N PRO A 157 16.16 15.18 -0.86
CA PRO A 157 14.73 14.89 -0.89
C PRO A 157 14.17 14.91 -2.32
N ILE A 158 14.57 15.90 -3.13
CA ILE A 158 14.11 16.01 -4.53
C ILE A 158 14.57 14.81 -5.35
N ILE A 159 15.84 14.40 -5.24
CA ILE A 159 16.38 13.23 -5.94
C ILE A 159 15.67 11.95 -5.49
N ALA A 160 15.45 11.77 -4.18
CA ALA A 160 14.74 10.62 -3.63
C ALA A 160 13.30 10.54 -4.16
N GLY A 161 12.61 11.70 -4.18
CA GLY A 161 11.29 11.85 -4.77
C GLY A 161 11.25 11.56 -6.26
N ALA A 162 12.19 12.13 -7.02
CA ALA A 162 12.32 11.96 -8.46
C ALA A 162 12.59 10.49 -8.85
N SER A 163 13.49 9.82 -8.13
CA SER A 163 13.77 8.40 -8.32
C SER A 163 12.53 7.55 -8.05
N THR A 164 11.84 7.80 -6.92
CA THR A 164 10.62 7.06 -6.57
C THR A 164 9.50 7.27 -7.60
N TYR A 165 9.34 8.49 -8.11
CA TYR A 165 8.42 8.79 -9.19
C TYR A 165 8.75 8.02 -10.47
N ALA A 166 10.03 8.05 -10.89
CA ALA A 166 10.50 7.38 -12.09
C ALA A 166 10.29 5.86 -12.02
N VAL A 167 10.66 5.23 -10.90
CA VAL A 167 10.42 3.81 -10.64
C VAL A 167 8.92 3.50 -10.76
N GLY A 168 8.06 4.29 -10.12
CA GLY A 168 6.61 4.09 -10.18
C GLY A 168 6.07 4.14 -11.61
N LYS A 169 6.44 5.16 -12.40
CA LYS A 169 5.97 5.32 -13.78
C LYS A 169 6.48 4.22 -14.70
N VAL A 170 7.74 3.81 -14.57
CA VAL A 170 8.33 2.70 -15.33
C VAL A 170 7.55 1.40 -15.10
N PHE A 171 7.24 1.07 -13.84
CA PHE A 171 6.53 -0.17 -13.54
C PHE A 171 5.04 -0.11 -13.87
N VAL A 172 4.41 1.06 -13.76
CA VAL A 172 3.05 1.27 -14.30
C VAL A 172 3.03 0.97 -15.81
N GLN A 173 3.96 1.52 -16.58
CA GLN A 173 4.03 1.25 -18.02
C GLN A 173 4.32 -0.23 -18.30
N HIS A 174 5.28 -0.82 -17.60
CA HIS A 174 5.67 -2.22 -17.78
C HIS A 174 4.51 -3.18 -17.49
N PHE A 175 3.82 -3.01 -16.37
CA PHE A 175 2.68 -3.85 -16.01
C PHE A 175 1.45 -3.60 -16.89
N ALA A 176 1.19 -2.35 -17.28
CA ALA A 176 0.13 -2.04 -18.24
C ALA A 176 0.36 -2.69 -19.61
N SER A 177 1.62 -2.92 -20.01
CA SER A 177 1.96 -3.69 -21.22
C SER A 177 1.91 -5.21 -21.05
N GLY A 178 1.47 -5.71 -19.88
CA GLY A 178 1.42 -7.15 -19.56
C GLY A 178 2.74 -7.73 -19.06
N GLY A 179 3.72 -6.88 -18.72
CA GLY A 179 4.99 -7.30 -18.14
C GLY A 179 4.84 -7.76 -16.69
N THR A 180 5.83 -8.52 -16.21
CA THR A 180 5.98 -8.91 -14.80
C THR A 180 7.37 -8.54 -14.30
N PHE A 181 7.65 -8.71 -13.01
CA PHE A 181 9.01 -8.51 -12.51
C PHE A 181 10.04 -9.40 -13.23
N LEU A 182 9.67 -10.63 -13.60
CA LEU A 182 10.60 -11.56 -14.26
C LEU A 182 10.91 -11.18 -15.72
N THR A 183 10.03 -10.42 -16.37
CA THR A 183 10.22 -9.96 -17.75
C THR A 183 10.76 -8.53 -17.82
N PHE A 184 11.05 -7.92 -16.67
CA PHE A 184 11.56 -6.56 -16.61
C PHE A 184 13.02 -6.50 -17.06
N ASP A 185 13.30 -5.60 -17.99
CA ASP A 185 14.63 -5.37 -18.54
C ASP A 185 15.02 -3.90 -18.28
N PRO A 186 15.93 -3.63 -17.32
CA PRO A 186 16.30 -2.28 -16.95
C PRO A 186 16.94 -1.52 -18.11
N ASP A 187 17.62 -2.18 -19.05
CA ASP A 187 18.29 -1.53 -20.17
C ASP A 187 17.31 -0.94 -21.16
N LYS A 188 16.17 -1.62 -21.39
CA LYS A 188 15.12 -1.17 -22.32
C LYS A 188 14.36 0.06 -21.82
N VAL A 189 14.34 0.31 -20.52
CA VAL A 189 13.54 1.38 -19.91
C VAL A 189 14.36 2.59 -19.49
N LYS A 190 15.70 2.59 -19.64
CA LYS A 190 16.59 3.69 -19.22
C LYS A 190 16.16 5.07 -19.71
N VAL A 191 15.75 5.16 -20.99
CA VAL A 191 15.32 6.43 -21.60
C VAL A 191 14.02 6.92 -20.93
N TYR A 192 13.06 6.03 -20.74
CA TYR A 192 11.79 6.38 -20.10
C TYR A 192 11.98 6.72 -18.62
N TYR A 193 12.81 5.94 -17.90
CA TYR A 193 13.21 6.23 -16.53
C TYR A 193 13.80 7.64 -16.42
N THR A 194 14.75 8.00 -17.30
CA THR A 194 15.40 9.33 -17.28
C THR A 194 14.39 10.45 -17.55
N LYS A 195 13.45 10.23 -18.48
CA LYS A 195 12.37 11.18 -18.77
C LYS A 195 11.48 11.38 -17.53
N MET A 196 11.04 10.30 -16.91
CA MET A 196 10.18 10.35 -15.72
C MET A 196 10.93 10.87 -14.50
N PHE A 197 12.24 10.65 -14.38
CA PHE A 197 13.06 11.23 -13.33
C PHE A 197 13.03 12.76 -13.39
N LYS A 198 13.26 13.35 -14.57
CA LYS A 198 13.17 14.82 -14.76
C LYS A 198 11.78 15.39 -14.48
N GLU A 199 10.74 14.64 -14.79
CA GLU A 199 9.38 15.00 -14.42
C GLU A 199 9.18 14.91 -12.90
N GLY A 200 9.70 13.86 -12.29
CA GLY A 200 9.69 13.61 -10.86
C GLY A 200 10.41 14.69 -10.05
N GLU A 201 11.49 15.28 -10.58
CA GLU A 201 12.15 16.44 -9.97
C GLU A 201 11.18 17.62 -9.79
N LYS A 202 10.35 17.89 -10.80
CA LYS A 202 9.33 18.95 -10.73
C LYS A 202 8.22 18.60 -9.74
N VAL A 203 7.78 17.34 -9.74
CA VAL A 203 6.75 16.84 -8.80
C VAL A 203 7.25 16.95 -7.36
N ALA A 204 8.50 16.56 -7.10
CA ALA A 204 9.11 16.63 -5.78
C ALA A 204 9.39 18.08 -5.37
N ALA A 205 9.88 18.93 -6.27
CA ALA A 205 10.12 20.35 -5.97
C ALA A 205 8.83 21.15 -5.70
N ALA A 206 7.71 20.72 -6.29
CA ALA A 206 6.38 21.30 -6.04
C ALA A 206 5.75 20.84 -4.71
N ALA A 207 6.35 19.86 -4.03
CA ALA A 207 5.97 19.45 -2.69
C ALA A 207 6.54 20.45 -1.67
N LYS A 208 5.89 21.60 -1.56
CA LYS A 208 6.15 22.60 -0.50
C LYS A 208 5.04 22.56 0.53
#